data_AF-A0A7X7BQ87-F1
#
_entry.id   AF-A0A7X7BQ87-F1
#
_cell.length_a   1.000
_cell.length_b   1.000
_cell.length_c   1.000
_cell.angle_alpha   90.00
_cell.angle_beta   90.00
_cell.angle_gamma   90.00
#
_symmetry.space_group_name_H-M   'P 1'
#
loop_
_entity.id
_entity.type
_entity.pdbx_description
1 polymer ?
#
loop_
_entity_poly.entity_id
_entity_poly.type
_entity_poly.pdbx_seq_one_letter_code
_entity_poly.pdbx_strand_id
1 'polypeptide(L)'
;YAQIGVVLAIIKQTKDKKLKETATGAFFSGLFGVTEPAIYGITLPRKRPFVLSCIGGAVSGAIIGAFHSVLYILPSMGFFAIPTYINPKGGSMTQIIGVIIAGVVAFIVGFTLQMIFGKKSVDAEYDKKQSEKEKVNETLKATPEGATSTLVSPENGKIMPLSEVKDDVFSSGAMGKGVAIEPTDGVLHAPADGKIIMTFETGHAIGMKTKTGAEILMHIGMDTVNLQGKGFDTLVKKDQEVKDGEPLVKFDIDLIKKSWLSCNNSYGSY
;
A
#
# COMPACT_ATOMS: atom_id res chain seq x y z
N TYR A 1 17.50 7.45 7.21
CA TYR A 1 18.32 6.23 7.39
C TYR A 1 17.91 5.31 8.56
N ALA A 2 17.26 5.81 9.62
CA ALA A 2 16.80 4.96 10.73
C ALA A 2 15.92 3.78 10.29
N GLN A 3 15.00 4.03 9.37
CA GLN A 3 14.13 3.03 8.74
C GLN A 3 14.91 1.85 8.13
N ILE A 4 16.01 2.15 7.42
CA ILE A 4 16.84 1.15 6.74
C ILE A 4 17.62 0.31 7.78
N GLY A 5 18.09 0.95 8.87
CA GLY A 5 18.71 0.25 9.99
C GLY A 5 17.76 -0.72 10.68
N VAL A 6 16.50 -0.32 10.89
CA VAL A 6 15.45 -1.21 11.42
C VAL A 6 15.19 -2.39 10.47
N VAL A 7 15.06 -2.15 9.16
CA VAL A 7 14.85 -3.22 8.19
C VAL A 7 16.01 -4.21 8.17
N LEU A 8 17.27 -3.74 8.25
CA LEU A 8 18.43 -4.63 8.33
C LEU A 8 18.43 -5.48 9.61
N ALA A 9 18.02 -4.91 10.74
CA ALA A 9 17.84 -5.67 11.96
C ALA A 9 16.73 -6.72 11.83
N ILE A 10 15.62 -6.41 11.13
CA ILE A 10 14.56 -7.38 10.82
C ILE A 10 15.09 -8.52 9.94
N ILE A 11 15.90 -8.25 8.90
CA ILE A 11 16.53 -9.27 8.06
C ILE A 11 17.35 -10.27 8.90
N LYS A 12 18.03 -9.77 9.94
CA LYS A 12 18.85 -10.59 10.84
C LYS A 12 18.03 -11.33 11.91
N GLN A 13 16.91 -10.76 12.34
CA GLN A 13 16.05 -11.34 13.37
C GLN A 13 15.05 -12.35 12.81
N THR A 14 14.56 -12.17 11.58
CA THR A 14 13.53 -13.02 10.99
C THR A 14 14.06 -14.40 10.63
N LYS A 15 13.24 -15.42 10.91
CA LYS A 15 13.45 -16.80 10.45
C LYS A 15 12.67 -17.11 9.16
N ASP A 16 11.67 -16.31 8.83
CA ASP A 16 10.88 -16.47 7.61
C ASP A 16 11.68 -16.06 6.36
N LYS A 17 11.83 -17.00 5.43
CA LYS A 17 12.52 -16.79 4.15
C LYS A 17 11.82 -15.75 3.28
N LYS A 18 10.49 -15.73 3.23
CA LYS A 18 9.71 -14.79 2.39
C LYS A 18 9.88 -13.36 2.90
N LEU A 19 9.73 -13.15 4.20
CA LEU A 19 9.97 -11.84 4.81
C LEU A 19 11.43 -11.38 4.60
N LYS A 20 12.40 -12.30 4.69
CA LYS A 20 13.81 -11.97 4.49
C LYS A 20 14.10 -11.49 3.06
N GLU A 21 13.52 -12.13 2.05
CA GLU A 21 13.66 -11.72 0.65
C GLU A 21 13.04 -10.35 0.41
N THR A 22 11.79 -10.14 0.84
CA THR A 22 11.11 -8.85 0.70
C THR A 22 11.86 -7.73 1.46
N ALA A 23 12.38 -8.04 2.65
CA ALA A 23 13.18 -7.12 3.44
C ALA A 23 14.51 -6.76 2.82
N THR A 24 15.16 -7.72 2.17
CA THR A 24 16.42 -7.47 1.46
C THR A 24 16.18 -6.52 0.27
N GLY A 25 15.12 -6.74 -0.50
CA GLY A 25 14.74 -5.83 -1.59
C GLY A 25 14.42 -4.41 -1.10
N ALA A 26 13.60 -4.31 -0.03
CA ALA A 26 13.24 -3.03 0.57
C ALA A 26 14.44 -2.29 1.20
N PHE A 27 15.43 -3.03 1.72
CA PHE A 27 16.67 -2.46 2.26
C PHE A 27 17.47 -1.72 1.18
N PHE A 28 17.70 -2.38 0.04
CA PHE A 28 18.42 -1.76 -1.08
C PHE A 28 17.64 -0.60 -1.69
N SER A 29 16.32 -0.78 -1.87
CA SER A 29 15.43 0.29 -2.34
C SER A 29 15.49 1.54 -1.45
N GLY A 30 15.46 1.34 -0.13
CA GLY A 30 15.56 2.42 0.86
C GLY A 30 16.89 3.17 0.82
N LEU A 31 18.00 2.48 0.55
CA LEU A 31 19.33 3.10 0.48
C LEU A 31 19.41 4.16 -0.63
N PHE A 32 18.70 3.93 -1.74
CA PHE A 32 18.62 4.83 -2.89
C PHE A 32 17.46 5.84 -2.81
N GLY A 33 16.75 5.90 -1.68
CA GLY A 33 15.74 6.93 -1.43
C GLY A 33 14.29 6.50 -1.67
N VAL A 34 14.05 5.27 -2.11
CA VAL A 34 12.69 4.70 -2.26
C VAL A 34 12.34 3.99 -0.95
N THR A 35 11.49 4.59 -0.12
CA THR A 35 11.25 4.12 1.26
C THR A 35 9.92 3.42 1.46
N GLU A 36 9.04 3.49 0.46
CA GLU A 36 7.69 2.94 0.43
C GLU A 36 7.69 1.43 0.70
N PRO A 37 8.55 0.61 0.06
CA PRO A 37 8.59 -0.83 0.34
C PRO A 37 9.00 -1.15 1.79
N ALA A 38 9.88 -0.33 2.39
CA ALA A 38 10.33 -0.52 3.76
C ALA A 38 9.27 -0.07 4.78
N ILE A 39 8.59 1.04 4.53
CA ILE A 39 7.53 1.57 5.40
C ILE A 39 6.32 0.66 5.33
N TYR A 40 5.67 0.56 4.18
CA TYR A 40 4.38 -0.11 4.04
C TYR A 40 4.51 -1.63 3.98
N GLY A 41 5.58 -2.15 3.37
CA GLY A 41 5.76 -3.60 3.24
C GLY A 41 6.22 -4.30 4.52
N ILE A 42 6.93 -3.60 5.41
CA ILE A 42 7.71 -4.27 6.46
C ILE A 42 7.47 -3.71 7.85
N THR A 43 7.68 -2.42 8.04
CA THR A 43 7.71 -1.83 9.39
C THR A 43 6.34 -1.39 9.89
N LEU A 44 5.53 -0.74 9.06
CA LEU A 44 4.20 -0.23 9.41
C LEU A 44 3.23 -1.37 9.80
N PRO A 45 3.18 -2.52 9.08
CA PRO A 45 2.35 -3.65 9.49
C PRO A 45 2.73 -4.22 10.86
N ARG A 46 4.00 -4.05 11.27
CA ARG A 46 4.56 -4.57 12.52
C ARG A 46 4.53 -3.57 13.67
N LYS A 47 4.02 -2.34 13.47
CA LYS A 47 3.86 -1.21 14.42
C LYS A 47 5.09 -0.84 15.25
N ARG A 48 5.62 -1.75 16.06
CA ARG A 48 6.83 -1.57 16.89
C ARG A 48 8.07 -1.21 16.06
N PRO A 49 8.44 -1.93 14.98
CA PRO A 49 9.59 -1.53 14.18
C PRO A 49 9.43 -0.13 13.56
N PHE A 50 8.20 0.24 13.19
CA PHE A 50 7.90 1.59 12.71
C PHE A 50 8.11 2.66 13.80
N VAL A 51 7.61 2.43 15.02
CA VAL A 51 7.84 3.37 16.14
C VAL A 51 9.33 3.49 16.47
N LEU A 52 10.07 2.37 16.47
CA LEU A 52 11.52 2.38 16.72
C LEU A 52 12.29 3.15 15.64
N SER A 53 11.86 3.10 14.38
CA SER A 53 12.47 3.89 13.32
C SER A 53 12.16 5.39 13.46
N CYS A 54 10.96 5.75 13.91
CA CYS A 54 10.61 7.14 14.23
C CYS A 54 11.50 7.70 15.35
N ILE A 55 11.78 6.92 16.40
CA ILE A 55 12.69 7.32 17.48
C ILE A 55 14.11 7.57 16.93
N GLY A 56 14.63 6.66 16.09
CA GLY A 56 15.92 6.86 15.43
C GLY A 56 15.92 8.10 14.50
N GLY A 57 14.78 8.38 13.85
CA GLY A 57 14.57 9.58 13.05
C GLY A 57 14.59 10.87 13.88
N ALA A 58 13.98 10.87 15.06
CA ALA A 58 13.98 12.01 15.98
C ALA A 58 15.41 12.34 16.47
N VAL A 59 16.20 11.31 16.82
CA VAL A 59 17.62 11.49 17.19
C VAL A 59 18.43 12.08 16.03
N SER A 60 18.21 11.58 14.80
CA SER A 60 18.82 12.14 13.59
C SER A 60 18.45 13.61 13.38
N GLY A 61 17.17 13.95 13.55
CA GLY A 61 16.67 15.32 13.40
C GLY A 61 17.29 16.29 14.42
N ALA A 62 17.46 15.84 15.67
CA ALA A 62 18.14 16.62 16.70
C ALA A 62 19.60 16.91 16.34
N ILE A 63 20.32 15.94 15.75
CA ILE A 63 21.70 16.13 15.30
C ILE A 63 21.75 17.12 14.13
N ILE A 64 20.89 16.96 13.12
CA ILE A 64 20.80 17.88 11.98
C ILE A 64 20.51 19.31 12.47
N GLY A 65 19.61 19.46 13.45
CA GLY A 65 19.30 20.75 14.08
C GLY A 65 20.47 21.34 14.85
N ALA A 66 21.20 20.55 15.64
CA ALA A 66 22.36 21.01 16.40
C ALA A 66 23.49 21.54 15.50
N PHE A 67 23.69 20.91 14.33
CA PHE A 67 24.69 21.33 13.33
C PHE A 67 24.21 22.47 12.43
N HIS A 68 22.98 22.97 12.61
CA HIS A 68 22.37 24.00 11.78
C HIS A 68 22.48 23.65 10.28
N SER A 69 22.25 22.37 9.95
CA SER A 69 22.29 21.90 8.57
C SER A 69 21.03 22.36 7.85
N VAL A 70 21.20 23.31 6.93
CA VAL A 70 20.10 23.92 6.16
C VAL A 70 20.05 23.27 4.77
N LEU A 71 18.84 23.06 4.28
CA LEU A 71 18.58 22.58 2.94
C LEU A 71 18.57 23.77 1.97
N TYR A 72 19.43 23.78 0.95
CA TYR A 72 19.55 24.92 0.03
C TYR A 72 18.90 24.69 -1.33
N ILE A 73 18.65 23.44 -1.72
CA ILE A 73 18.10 23.05 -3.02
C ILE A 73 17.01 21.99 -2.80
N LEU A 74 16.00 21.97 -3.67
CA LEU A 74 14.94 20.95 -3.70
C LEU A 74 15.57 19.54 -3.67
N PRO A 75 15.20 18.67 -2.72
CA PRO A 75 15.99 17.48 -2.43
C PRO A 75 15.79 16.38 -3.47
N SER A 76 16.91 15.87 -3.99
CA SER A 76 17.02 14.47 -4.40
C SER A 76 16.89 13.58 -3.16
N MET A 77 16.20 12.44 -3.27
CA MET A 77 16.00 11.52 -2.15
C MET A 77 17.20 10.59 -1.94
N GLY A 78 17.30 9.98 -0.75
CA GLY A 78 18.33 8.98 -0.43
C GLY A 78 19.73 9.56 -0.29
N PHE A 79 20.75 8.78 -0.69
CA PHE A 79 22.16 9.18 -0.60
C PHE A 79 22.45 10.46 -1.41
N PHE A 80 21.74 10.65 -2.51
CA PHE A 80 21.88 11.82 -3.35
C PHE A 80 21.33 13.10 -2.72
N ALA A 81 20.70 13.04 -1.54
CA ALA A 81 20.31 14.21 -0.78
C ALA A 81 21.50 14.93 -0.12
N ILE A 82 22.65 14.27 0.07
CA ILE A 82 23.77 14.85 0.83
C ILE A 82 24.31 16.15 0.21
N PRO A 83 24.49 16.27 -1.13
CA PRO A 83 24.97 17.49 -1.75
C PRO A 83 24.01 18.70 -1.65
N THR A 84 22.72 18.49 -1.35
CA THR A 84 21.73 19.58 -1.29
C THR A 84 21.87 20.44 -0.02
N TYR A 85 22.67 19.98 0.93
CA TYR A 85 23.07 20.70 2.15
C TYR A 85 24.34 21.55 1.98
N ILE A 86 24.91 21.59 0.77
CA ILE A 86 26.06 22.45 0.47
C ILE A 86 25.57 23.89 0.34
N ASN A 87 26.17 24.80 1.12
CA ASN A 87 25.87 26.22 1.01
C ASN A 87 26.42 26.78 -0.32
N PRO A 88 25.55 27.32 -1.22
CA PRO A 88 25.95 27.80 -2.53
C PRO A 88 26.77 29.10 -2.50
N LYS A 89 26.89 29.79 -1.36
CA LYS A 89 27.64 31.05 -1.21
C LYS A 89 29.06 30.89 -0.64
N GLY A 90 29.55 29.66 -0.52
CA GLY A 90 30.84 29.36 0.11
C GLY A 90 30.69 29.28 1.63
N GLY A 91 30.64 28.07 2.17
CA GLY A 91 30.41 27.81 3.58
C GLY A 91 30.98 26.47 4.03
N SER A 92 31.23 26.37 5.34
CA SER A 92 31.92 25.25 5.98
C SER A 92 31.30 23.88 5.66
N MET A 93 32.16 22.88 5.40
CA MET A 93 31.79 21.46 5.24
C MET A 93 31.10 20.85 6.48
N THR A 94 31.07 21.58 7.61
CA THR A 94 30.40 21.21 8.86
C THR A 94 28.93 20.79 8.66
N GLN A 95 28.19 21.44 7.76
CA GLN A 95 26.77 21.11 7.51
C GLN A 95 26.60 19.74 6.85
N ILE A 96 27.49 19.38 5.93
CA ILE A 96 27.51 18.08 5.25
C ILE A 96 27.94 16.99 6.23
N ILE A 97 29.00 17.26 7.00
CA ILE A 97 29.50 16.35 8.03
C ILE A 97 28.40 16.06 9.06
N GLY A 98 27.65 17.08 9.48
CA GLY A 98 26.49 16.93 10.37
C GLY A 98 25.41 16.00 9.81
N VAL A 99 25.09 16.11 8.52
CA VAL A 99 24.08 15.25 7.86
C VAL A 99 24.59 13.81 7.69
N ILE A 100 25.87 13.62 7.35
CA ILE A 100 26.48 12.28 7.25
C ILE A 100 26.49 11.62 8.63
N ILE A 101 26.93 12.33 9.68
CA ILE A 101 26.93 11.82 11.06
C ILE A 101 25.49 11.49 11.48
N ALA A 102 24.53 12.38 11.22
CA ALA A 102 23.13 12.14 11.55
C ALA A 102 22.59 10.90 10.83
N GLY A 103 22.91 10.72 9.55
CA GLY A 103 22.50 9.54 8.77
C GLY A 103 23.07 8.23 9.33
N VAL A 104 24.36 8.22 9.67
CA VAL A 104 25.04 7.06 10.28
C VAL A 104 24.47 6.78 11.67
N VAL A 105 24.30 7.80 12.51
CA VAL A 105 23.72 7.64 13.85
C VAL A 105 22.27 7.15 13.75
N ALA A 106 21.47 7.68 12.84
CA ALA A 106 20.10 7.23 12.60
C ALA A 106 20.07 5.73 12.27
N PHE A 107 20.96 5.29 11.38
CA PHE A 107 21.07 3.89 10.99
C PHE A 107 21.46 2.99 12.17
N ILE A 108 22.49 3.38 12.93
CA ILE A 108 22.98 2.63 14.08
C ILE A 108 21.91 2.57 15.18
N VAL A 109 21.29 3.69 15.52
CA VAL A 109 20.22 3.77 16.54
C VAL A 109 19.01 2.94 16.12
N GLY A 110 18.56 3.05 14.86
CA GLY A 110 17.47 2.23 14.35
C GLY A 110 17.79 0.73 14.41
N PHE A 111 19.00 0.34 14.00
CA PHE A 111 19.46 -1.05 14.04
C PHE A 111 19.56 -1.58 15.48
N THR A 112 20.18 -0.84 16.39
CA THR A 112 20.38 -1.29 17.79
C THR A 112 19.08 -1.35 18.56
N LEU A 113 18.21 -0.35 18.42
CA LEU A 113 16.88 -0.35 19.03
C LEU A 113 16.04 -1.54 18.56
N GLN A 114 16.03 -1.81 17.26
CA GLN A 114 15.33 -2.97 16.72
C GLN A 114 15.97 -4.29 17.19
N MET A 115 17.30 -4.37 17.27
CA MET A 115 18.01 -5.56 17.75
C MET A 115 17.68 -5.92 19.20
N ILE A 116 17.51 -4.91 20.06
CA ILE A 116 17.25 -5.06 21.51
C ILE A 116 15.75 -5.23 21.79
N PHE A 117 14.91 -4.33 21.26
CA PHE A 117 13.49 -4.24 21.59
C PHE A 117 12.57 -4.92 20.58
N GLY A 118 13.06 -5.22 19.37
CA GLY A 118 12.27 -5.76 18.26
C GLY A 118 12.08 -7.27 18.24
N LYS A 119 12.85 -8.05 19.02
CA LYS A 119 12.76 -9.54 19.03
C LYS A 119 11.36 -10.09 19.30
N LYS A 120 10.53 -9.38 20.08
CA LYS A 120 9.14 -9.79 20.35
C LYS A 120 8.16 -9.39 19.25
N SER A 121 8.48 -8.43 18.38
CA SER A 121 7.57 -7.92 17.35
C SER A 121 7.80 -8.49 15.96
N VAL A 122 8.97 -9.09 15.72
CA VAL A 122 9.27 -9.76 14.44
C VAL A 122 8.45 -11.05 14.30
N ASP A 123 8.27 -11.78 15.41
CA ASP A 123 7.58 -13.07 15.41
C ASP A 123 6.19 -13.02 16.14
N ALA A 124 6.03 -12.34 17.29
CA ALA A 124 4.90 -12.65 18.18
C ALA A 124 3.55 -11.94 17.90
N GLU A 125 3.50 -10.86 17.11
CA GLU A 125 2.25 -10.11 16.84
C GLU A 125 1.78 -10.17 15.38
N TYR A 126 2.68 -10.56 14.48
CA TYR A 126 2.29 -10.81 13.09
C TYR A 126 1.79 -12.24 12.92
N ASP A 127 2.27 -13.24 13.67
CA ASP A 127 1.74 -14.62 13.62
C ASP A 127 0.29 -14.76 14.08
N LYS A 128 -0.26 -13.88 14.93
CA LYS A 128 -1.69 -13.97 15.31
C LYS A 128 -2.63 -13.40 14.24
N LYS A 129 -2.23 -12.33 13.55
CA LYS A 129 -2.99 -11.77 12.42
C LYS A 129 -2.66 -12.43 11.09
N GLN A 130 -1.49 -13.05 10.99
CA GLN A 130 -1.06 -13.86 9.87
C GLN A 130 -1.53 -15.31 10.03
N SER A 131 -1.63 -15.94 11.20
CA SER A 131 -2.31 -17.25 11.31
C SER A 131 -3.79 -17.19 10.87
N GLU A 132 -4.47 -16.05 11.06
CA GLU A 132 -5.77 -15.77 10.43
C GLU A 132 -5.66 -15.42 8.93
N LYS A 133 -4.62 -14.71 8.48
CA LYS A 133 -4.38 -14.42 7.05
C LYS A 133 -3.65 -15.52 6.26
N GLU A 134 -3.18 -16.58 6.91
CA GLU A 134 -2.28 -17.65 6.41
C GLU A 134 -2.99 -18.99 6.48
N LYS A 135 -4.02 -19.16 7.34
CA LYS A 135 -5.15 -20.02 6.96
C LYS A 135 -5.92 -19.49 5.74
N VAL A 136 -5.81 -18.19 5.44
CA VAL A 136 -6.34 -17.60 4.20
C VAL A 136 -5.30 -17.62 3.07
N ASN A 137 -3.98 -17.54 3.36
CA ASN A 137 -2.88 -17.54 2.37
C ASN A 137 -2.22 -18.89 2.07
N GLU A 138 -2.32 -19.93 2.89
CA GLU A 138 -1.98 -21.30 2.46
C GLU A 138 -3.00 -21.82 1.44
N THR A 139 -4.22 -21.26 1.43
CA THR A 139 -5.15 -21.40 0.30
C THR A 139 -4.76 -20.51 -0.89
N LEU A 140 -3.70 -19.69 -0.80
CA LEU A 140 -3.23 -18.75 -1.84
C LEU A 140 -1.92 -19.18 -2.52
N LYS A 141 -1.49 -20.45 -2.35
CA LYS A 141 -0.44 -21.05 -3.18
C LYS A 141 -0.89 -22.38 -3.79
N ALA A 142 -1.78 -22.26 -4.77
CA ALA A 142 -1.82 -23.10 -5.96
C ALA A 142 -2.84 -22.47 -6.91
N THR A 143 -2.43 -21.51 -7.73
CA THR A 143 -3.05 -21.37 -9.04
C THR A 143 -2.41 -22.48 -9.87
N PRO A 144 -3.16 -23.47 -10.38
CA PRO A 144 -2.66 -24.29 -11.46
C PRO A 144 -2.37 -23.32 -12.62
N GLU A 145 -1.11 -23.23 -12.99
CA GLU A 145 -0.71 -22.67 -14.28
C GLU A 145 -1.53 -23.42 -15.36
N GLY A 146 -2.51 -22.75 -15.96
CA GLY A 146 -3.37 -23.32 -17.01
C GLY A 146 -4.88 -23.38 -16.76
N ALA A 147 -5.41 -22.94 -15.61
CA ALA A 147 -6.86 -22.84 -15.44
C ALA A 147 -7.41 -21.55 -16.09
N THR A 148 -7.91 -21.64 -17.32
CA THR A 148 -8.72 -20.56 -17.93
C THR A 148 -10.02 -20.39 -17.15
N SER A 149 -10.07 -19.37 -16.30
CA SER A 149 -11.27 -18.94 -15.60
C SER A 149 -12.05 -18.00 -16.51
N THR A 150 -13.17 -18.46 -17.06
CA THR A 150 -14.10 -17.55 -17.74
C THR A 150 -14.78 -16.68 -16.69
N LEU A 151 -14.64 -15.37 -16.81
CA LEU A 151 -15.38 -14.40 -16.01
C LEU A 151 -16.53 -13.86 -16.84
N VAL A 152 -17.72 -13.82 -16.28
CA VAL A 152 -18.83 -13.09 -16.89
C VAL A 152 -18.72 -11.60 -16.56
N SER A 153 -19.41 -10.76 -17.32
CA SER A 153 -19.50 -9.34 -17.00
C SER A 153 -20.23 -9.16 -15.67
N PRO A 154 -19.66 -8.46 -14.69
CA PRO A 154 -20.31 -8.22 -13.40
C PRO A 154 -21.41 -7.14 -13.48
N GLU A 155 -21.48 -6.40 -14.60
CA GLU A 155 -22.39 -5.28 -14.83
C GLU A 155 -22.81 -5.23 -16.30
N ASN A 156 -23.98 -4.64 -16.57
CA ASN A 156 -24.34 -4.28 -17.93
C ASN A 156 -23.75 -2.91 -18.26
N GLY A 157 -23.00 -2.80 -19.35
CA GLY A 157 -22.37 -1.53 -19.66
C GLY A 157 -21.40 -1.55 -20.82
N LYS A 158 -20.75 -0.42 -21.05
CA LYS A 158 -19.68 -0.29 -22.04
C LYS A 158 -18.35 -0.63 -21.39
N ILE A 159 -17.68 -1.66 -21.92
CA ILE A 159 -16.33 -2.03 -21.49
C ILE A 159 -15.34 -1.01 -22.06
N MET A 160 -14.39 -0.59 -21.23
CA MET A 160 -13.28 0.26 -21.63
C MET A 160 -11.95 -0.25 -21.06
N PRO A 161 -10.82 0.00 -21.74
CA PRO A 161 -9.50 -0.32 -21.22
C PRO A 161 -9.25 0.38 -19.88
N LEU A 162 -8.57 -0.30 -18.96
CA LEU A 162 -8.20 0.29 -17.67
C LEU A 162 -7.32 1.55 -17.85
N SER A 163 -6.54 1.61 -18.93
CA SER A 163 -5.71 2.78 -19.30
C SER A 163 -6.51 4.04 -19.64
N GLU A 164 -7.80 3.93 -19.93
CA GLU A 164 -8.68 5.08 -20.21
C GLU A 164 -9.37 5.63 -18.95
N VAL A 165 -9.18 4.97 -17.79
CA VAL A 165 -9.71 5.43 -16.51
C VAL A 165 -8.88 6.61 -16.02
N LYS A 166 -9.55 7.69 -15.60
CA LYS A 166 -8.92 8.92 -15.08
C LYS A 166 -8.46 8.78 -13.62
N ASP A 167 -7.83 7.66 -13.29
CA ASP A 167 -7.25 7.34 -11.98
C ASP A 167 -5.87 6.71 -12.20
N ASP A 168 -4.81 7.31 -11.66
CA ASP A 168 -3.44 6.85 -11.86
C ASP A 168 -3.16 5.48 -11.23
N VAL A 169 -3.84 5.14 -10.13
CA VAL A 169 -3.66 3.87 -9.41
C VAL A 169 -4.23 2.70 -10.23
N PHE A 170 -5.39 2.91 -10.86
CA PHE A 170 -6.00 1.91 -11.74
C PHE A 170 -5.38 1.91 -13.14
N SER A 171 -5.22 3.06 -13.79
CA SER A 171 -4.73 3.14 -15.18
C SER A 171 -3.28 2.68 -15.36
N SER A 172 -2.44 2.79 -14.32
CA SER A 172 -1.08 2.25 -14.32
C SER A 172 -1.03 0.71 -14.20
N GLY A 173 -2.13 0.08 -13.81
CA GLY A 173 -2.18 -1.36 -13.51
C GLY A 173 -1.48 -1.75 -12.20
N ALA A 174 -1.15 -0.80 -11.32
CA ALA A 174 -0.50 -1.06 -10.05
C ALA A 174 -1.31 -2.00 -9.13
N MET A 175 -2.65 -1.98 -9.25
CA MET A 175 -3.57 -2.86 -8.52
C MET A 175 -3.87 -4.19 -9.24
N GLY A 176 -3.30 -4.41 -10.42
CA GLY A 176 -3.51 -5.61 -11.24
C GLY A 176 -4.00 -5.31 -12.65
N LYS A 177 -4.07 -6.36 -13.48
CA LYS A 177 -4.66 -6.28 -14.82
C LYS A 177 -6.17 -6.33 -14.71
N GLY A 178 -6.87 -5.56 -15.54
CA GLY A 178 -8.34 -5.54 -15.54
C GLY A 178 -8.91 -4.71 -16.66
N VAL A 179 -10.22 -4.46 -16.55
CA VAL A 179 -11.01 -3.60 -17.43
C VAL A 179 -11.89 -2.70 -16.56
N ALA A 180 -12.33 -1.58 -17.12
CA ALA A 180 -13.37 -0.77 -16.52
C ALA A 180 -14.67 -0.92 -17.31
N ILE A 181 -15.80 -0.73 -16.63
CA ILE A 181 -17.14 -0.83 -17.22
C ILE A 181 -17.88 0.45 -16.86
N GLU A 182 -18.43 1.13 -17.85
CA GLU A 182 -19.40 2.21 -17.65
C GLU A 182 -20.79 1.59 -17.50
N PRO A 183 -21.36 1.54 -16.27
CA PRO A 183 -22.57 0.79 -16.00
C PRO A 183 -23.82 1.47 -16.57
N THR A 184 -24.78 0.65 -16.97
CA THR A 184 -26.11 1.05 -17.44
C THR A 184 -27.21 0.71 -16.43
N ASP A 185 -26.94 -0.23 -15.53
CA ASP A 185 -27.73 -0.60 -14.37
C ASP A 185 -26.93 -0.42 -13.07
N GLY A 186 -27.65 -0.38 -11.95
CA GLY A 186 -27.10 -0.06 -10.62
C GLY A 186 -26.89 -1.29 -9.75
N VAL A 187 -26.50 -2.42 -10.34
CA VAL A 187 -26.41 -3.70 -9.61
C VAL A 187 -25.16 -4.47 -10.02
N LEU A 188 -24.21 -4.55 -9.10
CA LEU A 188 -23.00 -5.34 -9.24
C LEU A 188 -23.30 -6.80 -8.97
N HIS A 189 -22.99 -7.67 -9.93
CA HIS A 189 -23.16 -9.11 -9.84
C HIS A 189 -21.81 -9.82 -9.73
N ALA A 190 -21.83 -11.05 -9.21
CA ALA A 190 -20.65 -11.90 -9.15
C ALA A 190 -20.23 -12.36 -10.55
N PRO A 191 -18.99 -12.09 -11.00
CA PRO A 191 -18.48 -12.50 -12.31
C PRO A 191 -18.15 -14.01 -12.41
N ALA A 192 -18.22 -14.75 -11.31
CA ALA A 192 -18.00 -16.19 -11.25
C ALA A 192 -18.45 -16.76 -9.89
N ASP A 193 -18.58 -18.08 -9.82
CA ASP A 193 -18.69 -18.80 -8.56
C ASP A 193 -17.45 -18.56 -7.66
N GLY A 194 -17.68 -18.20 -6.41
CA GLY A 194 -16.59 -17.91 -5.49
C GLY A 194 -17.01 -17.58 -4.07
N LYS A 195 -16.08 -16.99 -3.33
CA LYS A 195 -16.26 -16.56 -1.95
C LYS A 195 -15.87 -15.10 -1.79
N ILE A 196 -16.67 -14.33 -1.06
CA ILE A 196 -16.37 -12.95 -0.72
C ILE A 196 -15.27 -12.91 0.34
N ILE A 197 -14.10 -12.38 -0.03
CA ILE A 197 -12.92 -12.30 0.85
C ILE A 197 -12.81 -10.94 1.55
N MET A 198 -13.40 -9.89 0.95
CA MET A 198 -13.46 -8.56 1.55
C MET A 198 -14.72 -7.81 1.13
N THR A 199 -15.28 -7.07 2.08
CA THR A 199 -16.32 -6.04 1.90
C THR A 199 -15.81 -4.77 2.55
N PHE A 200 -16.09 -3.61 1.95
CA PHE A 200 -15.74 -2.32 2.52
C PHE A 200 -16.96 -1.73 3.24
N GLU A 201 -16.76 -1.04 4.36
CA GLU A 201 -17.87 -0.50 5.18
C GLU A 201 -18.77 0.46 4.40
N THR A 202 -18.20 1.19 3.44
CA THR A 202 -18.93 2.12 2.57
C THR A 202 -19.54 1.46 1.33
N GLY A 203 -19.41 0.14 1.15
CA GLY A 203 -20.04 -0.62 0.06
C GLY A 203 -19.51 -0.38 -1.36
N HIS A 204 -18.61 0.58 -1.55
CA HIS A 204 -18.05 0.97 -2.86
C HIS A 204 -17.13 -0.06 -3.53
N ALA A 205 -16.70 -1.11 -2.81
CA ALA A 205 -15.84 -2.13 -3.37
C ALA A 205 -16.11 -3.51 -2.74
N ILE A 206 -15.91 -4.55 -3.54
CA ILE A 206 -16.02 -5.95 -3.16
C ILE A 206 -14.82 -6.70 -3.69
N GLY A 207 -14.20 -7.51 -2.84
CA GLY A 207 -13.19 -8.47 -3.29
C GLY A 207 -13.70 -9.90 -3.11
N MET A 208 -13.53 -10.69 -4.15
CA MET A 208 -13.93 -12.09 -4.21
C MET A 208 -12.77 -12.97 -4.63
N LYS A 209 -12.84 -14.25 -4.27
CA LYS A 209 -11.96 -15.29 -4.75
C LYS A 209 -12.78 -16.36 -5.45
N THR A 210 -12.48 -16.63 -6.72
CA THR A 210 -13.16 -17.65 -7.50
C THR A 210 -12.78 -19.06 -7.02
N LYS A 211 -13.59 -20.06 -7.37
CA LYS A 211 -13.23 -21.48 -7.15
C LYS A 211 -11.91 -21.90 -7.82
N THR A 212 -11.54 -21.23 -8.92
CA THR A 212 -10.28 -21.43 -9.65
C THR A 212 -9.08 -20.75 -8.98
N GLY A 213 -9.31 -19.97 -7.91
CA GLY A 213 -8.26 -19.31 -7.13
C GLY A 213 -7.93 -17.90 -7.60
N ALA A 214 -8.59 -17.37 -8.64
CA ALA A 214 -8.43 -15.99 -9.07
C ALA A 214 -9.04 -15.03 -8.04
N GLU A 215 -8.29 -14.00 -7.65
CA GLU A 215 -8.79 -12.93 -6.80
C GLU A 215 -9.22 -11.75 -7.68
N ILE A 216 -10.44 -11.26 -7.45
CA ILE A 216 -11.06 -10.20 -8.24
C ILE A 216 -11.44 -9.09 -7.27
N LEU A 217 -10.98 -7.87 -7.56
CA LEU A 217 -11.42 -6.65 -6.88
C LEU A 217 -12.33 -5.87 -7.82
N MET A 218 -13.56 -5.62 -7.38
CA MET A 218 -14.53 -4.80 -8.09
C MET A 218 -14.72 -3.51 -7.31
N HIS A 219 -14.36 -2.38 -7.92
CA HIS A 219 -14.47 -1.04 -7.33
C HIS A 219 -15.49 -0.23 -8.13
N ILE A 220 -16.49 0.34 -7.45
CA ILE A 220 -17.61 1.04 -8.06
C ILE A 220 -17.34 2.54 -8.04
N GLY A 221 -17.14 3.13 -9.22
CA GLY A 221 -16.86 4.56 -9.37
C GLY A 221 -15.45 4.97 -8.91
N MET A 222 -15.18 6.27 -8.90
CA MET A 222 -13.92 6.87 -8.46
C MET A 222 -14.18 7.75 -7.24
N ASP A 223 -13.30 7.69 -6.23
CA ASP A 223 -13.40 8.42 -4.96
C ASP A 223 -14.74 8.23 -4.21
N THR A 224 -15.46 7.15 -4.51
CA THR A 224 -16.78 6.83 -3.94
C THR A 224 -16.71 6.44 -2.46
N VAL A 225 -15.52 6.18 -1.93
CA VAL A 225 -15.29 6.09 -0.49
C VAL A 225 -15.75 7.36 0.24
N ASN A 226 -15.65 8.53 -0.39
CA ASN A 226 -16.06 9.81 0.17
C ASN A 226 -17.58 9.95 0.33
N LEU A 227 -18.37 9.10 -0.33
CA LEU A 227 -19.82 9.05 -0.15
C LEU A 227 -20.23 8.44 1.20
N GLN A 228 -19.29 7.86 1.95
CA GLN A 228 -19.53 7.29 3.28
C GLN A 228 -20.71 6.29 3.29
N GLY A 229 -20.82 5.49 2.24
CA GLY A 229 -21.89 4.49 2.07
C GLY A 229 -23.20 5.03 1.48
N LYS A 230 -23.32 6.34 1.21
CA LYS A 230 -24.52 6.89 0.56
C LYS A 230 -24.59 6.42 -0.90
N GLY A 231 -25.75 5.87 -1.25
CA GLY A 231 -25.98 5.34 -2.59
C GLY A 231 -25.38 3.95 -2.83
N PHE A 232 -24.99 3.23 -1.77
CA PHE A 232 -24.57 1.83 -1.82
C PHE A 232 -25.41 0.99 -0.86
N ASP A 233 -25.83 -0.18 -1.32
CA ASP A 233 -26.51 -1.21 -0.52
C ASP A 233 -25.82 -2.55 -0.77
N THR A 234 -24.98 -2.97 0.17
CA THR A 234 -24.21 -4.22 0.08
C THR A 234 -25.09 -5.39 0.49
N LEU A 235 -25.32 -6.32 -0.44
CA LEU A 235 -26.21 -7.47 -0.27
C LEU A 235 -25.50 -8.71 0.29
N VAL A 236 -24.17 -8.70 0.28
CA VAL A 236 -23.33 -9.83 0.68
C VAL A 236 -22.45 -9.50 1.88
N LYS A 237 -22.01 -10.52 2.60
CA LYS A 237 -21.11 -10.38 3.75
C LYS A 237 -19.76 -11.02 3.47
N LYS A 238 -18.74 -10.57 4.22
CA LYS A 238 -17.45 -11.26 4.24
C LYS A 238 -17.66 -12.75 4.58
N ASP A 239 -16.90 -13.61 3.92
CA ASP A 239 -16.93 -15.07 4.04
C ASP A 239 -18.17 -15.76 3.45
N GLN A 240 -19.07 -15.02 2.79
CA GLN A 240 -20.20 -15.59 2.05
C GLN A 240 -19.75 -16.24 0.74
N GLU A 241 -20.28 -17.42 0.44
CA GLU A 241 -20.17 -18.04 -0.88
C GLU A 241 -21.24 -17.44 -1.81
N VAL A 242 -20.85 -17.13 -3.04
CA VAL A 242 -21.70 -16.53 -4.07
C VAL A 242 -21.61 -17.33 -5.36
N LYS A 243 -22.70 -17.38 -6.11
CA LYS A 243 -22.75 -17.97 -7.45
C LYS A 243 -22.59 -16.93 -8.53
N ASP A 244 -22.16 -17.37 -9.71
CA ASP A 244 -22.20 -16.56 -10.93
C ASP A 244 -23.56 -15.85 -11.09
N GLY A 245 -23.51 -14.54 -11.35
CA GLY A 245 -24.69 -13.68 -11.53
C GLY A 245 -25.42 -13.30 -10.24
N GLU A 246 -24.93 -13.69 -9.06
CA GLU A 246 -25.55 -13.30 -7.79
C GLU A 246 -25.32 -11.81 -7.48
N PRO A 247 -26.34 -11.04 -7.09
CA PRO A 247 -26.19 -9.62 -6.83
C PRO A 247 -25.40 -9.36 -5.54
N LEU A 248 -24.35 -8.57 -5.66
CA LEU A 248 -23.37 -8.24 -4.62
C LEU A 248 -23.65 -6.89 -3.97
N VAL A 249 -23.84 -5.85 -4.79
CA VAL A 249 -24.04 -4.46 -4.35
C VAL A 249 -25.04 -3.79 -5.26
N LYS A 250 -26.03 -3.13 -4.69
CA LYS A 250 -26.85 -2.15 -5.42
C LYS A 250 -26.27 -0.77 -5.20
N PHE A 251 -26.26 0.04 -6.25
CA PHE A 251 -25.78 1.41 -6.15
C PHE A 251 -26.59 2.37 -7.02
N ASP A 252 -26.61 3.63 -6.59
CA ASP A 252 -27.28 4.71 -7.28
C ASP A 252 -26.32 5.38 -8.28
N ILE A 253 -26.50 5.08 -9.57
CA ILE A 253 -25.67 5.60 -10.66
C ILE A 253 -25.74 7.14 -10.71
N ASP A 254 -26.91 7.73 -10.53
CA ASP A 254 -27.11 9.17 -10.65
C ASP A 254 -26.43 9.91 -9.50
N LEU A 255 -26.53 9.38 -8.29
CA LEU A 255 -25.84 9.90 -7.12
C LEU A 255 -24.32 9.84 -7.28
N ILE A 256 -23.79 8.71 -7.78
CA ILE A 256 -22.35 8.54 -8.01
C ILE A 256 -21.86 9.47 -9.12
N LYS A 257 -22.57 9.55 -10.25
CA LYS A 257 -22.23 10.48 -11.35
C LYS A 257 -22.25 11.94 -10.89
N LYS A 258 -23.24 12.33 -10.09
CA LYS A 258 -23.34 13.68 -9.53
C LYS A 258 -22.19 13.97 -8.57
N SER A 259 -21.84 13.03 -7.71
CA SER A 259 -20.70 13.16 -6.79
C SER A 259 -19.39 13.30 -7.57
N TRP A 260 -19.20 12.49 -8.61
CA TRP A 260 -18.02 12.56 -9.47
C TRP A 260 -17.91 13.91 -10.17
N LEU A 261 -19.00 14.42 -10.78
CA LEU A 261 -19.03 15.74 -11.39
C LEU A 261 -18.74 16.85 -10.38
N SER A 262 -19.27 16.76 -9.16
CA SER A 262 -19.02 17.73 -8.10
C SER A 262 -17.55 17.74 -7.64
N CYS A 263 -16.94 16.57 -7.52
CA CYS A 263 -15.51 16.45 -7.20
C CYS A 263 -14.67 16.99 -8.35
N ASN A 264 -14.97 16.62 -9.60
CA ASN A 264 -14.17 17.04 -10.76
C ASN A 264 -14.31 18.54 -11.09
N ASN A 265 -15.48 19.16 -10.87
CA ASN A 265 -15.62 20.62 -10.97
C ASN A 265 -14.84 21.38 -9.88
N SER A 266 -14.50 20.73 -8.77
CA SER A 266 -13.68 21.32 -7.72
C SER A 266 -12.18 21.29 -8.05
N TYR A 267 -11.78 20.45 -9.02
CA TYR A 267 -10.41 20.36 -9.55
C TYR A 267 -10.24 21.08 -10.91
N GLY A 268 -11.28 21.76 -11.39
CA GLY A 268 -11.30 22.47 -12.67
C GLY A 268 -11.25 23.99 -12.52
N SER A 269 -10.11 24.52 -12.06
CA SER A 269 -9.67 25.90 -12.30
C SER A 269 -8.20 26.02 -11.93
N TYR A 270 -7.28 25.57 -12.80
CA TYR A 270 -5.98 26.16 -13.11
C TYR A 270 -5.44 25.54 -14.40
#